data_AF-A0A7W4ZKQ1-F1
#
_entry.id   AF-A0A7W4ZKQ1-F1
#
_cell.length_a   1.000
_cell.length_b   1.000
_cell.length_c   1.000
_cell.angle_alpha   90.00
_cell.angle_beta   90.00
_cell.angle_gamma   90.00
#
_symmetry.space_group_name_H-M   'P 1'
#
loop_
_entity.id
_entity.type
_entity.pdbx_description
1 polymer ?
#
loop_
_entity_poly.entity_id
_entity_poly.type
_entity_poly.pdbx_seq_one_letter_code
_entity_poly.pdbx_strand_id
1 'polypeptide(L)'
;MSAWLPLAPCTPRACVEPVARAVPWAVLRLTAVVLLLLAGIVLSLFGWGSPRLRGRIPAPLVRRWCRWIVRAAGVQVRITGAAAPTGPLLLVANHISWLDIPLLAAVRPARMLAKTEVRRWPVAGPLAARGGVLFIDRDRLRALPDTVARIAEVLRDGRAVGVFPEGSTWCGRSQGVFRRAVFQAALDAGAAVQPVHLRYRIAGGPTSTAPAFVGDDTLPASVWRVVSARGLVADVDVQDVIPPGAHPDRRSLARAAQPARPAQPAWTHAALVTRPYDGTKNPATVPAPAVTVGSMEVIKRTDAAAARATSSPAADA
;
A
#
# COMPACT_ATOMS: atom_id res chain seq x y z
N MET A 1 20.81 11.71 12.49
CA MET A 1 19.96 10.67 11.86
C MET A 1 20.55 9.33 12.22
N SER A 2 19.80 8.46 12.89
CA SER A 2 20.34 7.21 13.46
C SER A 2 20.52 6.14 12.39
N ALA A 3 21.74 5.60 12.24
CA ALA A 3 22.12 4.57 11.26
C ALA A 3 21.37 3.22 11.38
N TRP A 4 20.44 3.10 12.33
CA TRP A 4 19.73 1.87 12.69
C TRP A 4 18.27 1.85 12.23
N LEU A 5 17.77 2.95 11.66
CA LEU A 5 16.42 3.01 11.13
C LEU A 5 16.39 2.38 9.73
N PRO A 6 15.41 1.49 9.43
CA PRO A 6 15.21 1.01 8.07
C PRO A 6 14.81 2.18 7.18
N LEU A 7 15.76 2.71 6.45
CA LEU A 7 15.49 3.53 5.29
C LEU A 7 15.47 2.56 4.11
N ALA A 8 14.37 2.60 3.35
CA ALA A 8 14.44 2.00 2.03
C ALA A 8 15.56 2.73 1.27
N PRO A 9 16.43 2.02 0.53
CA PRO A 9 17.48 2.64 -0.29
C PRO A 9 16.92 3.40 -1.51
N CYS A 10 15.60 3.61 -1.56
CA CYS A 10 14.91 4.29 -2.65
C CYS A 10 14.98 5.81 -2.45
N THR A 11 15.41 6.53 -3.49
CA THR A 11 15.35 7.99 -3.56
C THR A 11 14.43 8.42 -4.70
N PRO A 12 13.83 9.62 -4.66
CA PRO A 12 13.00 10.11 -5.75
C PRO A 12 13.73 10.12 -7.09
N ARG A 13 15.00 10.55 -7.10
CA ARG A 13 15.82 10.63 -8.32
C ARG A 13 16.10 9.27 -8.94
N ALA A 14 16.35 8.25 -8.13
CA ALA A 14 16.67 6.91 -8.63
C ALA A 14 15.42 6.07 -8.91
N CYS A 15 14.34 6.31 -8.15
CA CYS A 15 13.21 5.40 -8.10
C CYS A 15 11.92 5.91 -8.73
N VAL A 16 11.68 7.22 -8.79
CA VAL A 16 10.39 7.76 -9.21
C VAL A 16 10.42 8.08 -10.70
N GLU A 17 9.58 7.41 -11.47
CA GLU A 17 9.43 7.67 -12.90
C GLU A 17 8.68 8.98 -13.16
N PRO A 18 9.05 9.73 -14.22
CA PRO A 18 8.25 10.84 -14.69
C PRO A 18 6.89 10.33 -15.22
N VAL A 19 5.85 11.15 -15.04
CA VAL A 19 4.52 10.88 -15.56
C VAL A 19 4.07 11.98 -16.52
N ALA A 20 3.26 11.60 -17.50
CA ALA A 20 2.52 12.56 -18.31
C ALA A 20 1.66 13.43 -17.40
N ARG A 21 1.89 14.75 -17.46
CA ARG A 21 1.25 15.72 -16.55
C ARG A 21 -0.07 16.23 -17.12
N ALA A 22 -1.08 16.33 -16.26
CA ALA A 22 -2.36 16.96 -16.56
C ALA A 22 -2.55 18.20 -15.67
N VAL A 23 -1.72 19.23 -15.84
CA VAL A 23 -1.62 20.36 -14.90
C VAL A 23 -2.96 21.06 -14.61
N PRO A 24 -3.85 21.34 -15.60
CA PRO A 24 -5.16 21.94 -15.29
C PRO A 24 -6.03 21.04 -14.39
N TRP A 25 -5.96 19.73 -14.58
CA TRP A 25 -6.68 18.75 -13.77
C TRP A 25 -6.05 18.55 -12.40
N ALA A 26 -4.75 18.80 -12.25
CA ALA A 26 -4.03 18.65 -11.00
C ALA A 26 -4.57 19.59 -9.92
N VAL A 27 -4.84 20.86 -10.26
CA VAL A 27 -5.42 21.85 -9.35
C VAL A 27 -6.83 21.46 -8.94
N LEU A 28 -7.66 21.05 -9.89
CA LEU A 28 -9.02 20.59 -9.61
C LEU A 28 -9.03 19.37 -8.67
N ARG A 29 -8.18 18.37 -8.95
CA ARG A 29 -8.02 17.16 -8.12
C ARG A 29 -7.53 17.49 -6.72
N LEU A 30 -6.52 18.34 -6.60
CA LEU A 30 -6.00 18.78 -5.31
C LEU A 30 -7.09 19.50 -4.50
N THR A 31 -7.83 20.40 -5.15
CA THR A 31 -8.96 21.13 -4.55
C THR A 31 -10.03 20.15 -4.06
N ALA A 32 -10.41 19.17 -4.88
CA ALA A 32 -11.38 18.14 -4.50
C ALA A 32 -10.91 17.31 -3.31
N VAL A 33 -9.63 16.92 -3.26
CA VAL A 33 -9.05 16.20 -2.11
C VAL A 33 -9.10 17.06 -0.84
N VAL A 34 -8.69 18.33 -0.93
CA VAL A 34 -8.73 19.25 0.22
C VAL A 34 -10.15 19.45 0.72
N LEU A 35 -11.12 19.71 -0.17
CA LEU A 35 -12.52 19.87 0.20
C LEU A 35 -13.10 18.62 0.85
N LEU A 36 -12.78 17.43 0.34
CA LEU A 36 -13.17 16.17 1.00
C LEU A 36 -12.54 16.07 2.39
N LEU A 37 -11.25 16.35 2.55
CA LEU A 37 -10.65 16.27 3.89
C LEU A 37 -11.27 17.29 4.87
N LEU A 38 -11.52 18.53 4.43
CA LEU A 38 -12.17 19.56 5.23
C LEU A 38 -13.61 19.17 5.60
N ALA A 39 -14.38 18.64 4.64
CA ALA A 39 -15.73 18.13 4.91
C ALA A 39 -15.68 17.00 5.96
N GLY A 40 -14.67 16.14 5.91
CA GLY A 40 -14.47 15.09 6.90
C GLY A 40 -14.21 15.66 8.30
N ILE A 41 -13.42 16.75 8.38
CA ILE A 41 -13.17 17.45 9.64
C ILE A 41 -14.45 18.08 10.16
N VAL A 42 -15.18 18.83 9.33
CA VAL A 42 -16.44 19.48 9.69
C VAL A 42 -17.48 18.45 10.15
N LEU A 43 -17.70 17.37 9.39
CA LEU A 43 -18.59 16.29 9.80
C LEU A 43 -18.16 15.64 11.12
N SER A 44 -16.84 15.52 11.35
CA SER A 44 -16.28 15.04 12.62
C SER A 44 -16.52 15.97 13.81
N LEU A 45 -16.82 17.25 13.56
CA LEU A 45 -17.10 18.28 14.56
C LEU A 45 -18.59 18.46 14.81
N PHE A 46 -19.43 18.47 13.76
CA PHE A 46 -20.85 18.82 13.85
C PHE A 46 -21.81 17.63 14.02
N GLY A 47 -21.44 16.41 13.62
CA GLY A 47 -22.35 15.26 13.55
C GLY A 47 -22.22 14.18 14.64
N TRP A 48 -21.28 14.31 15.58
CA TRP A 48 -20.92 13.21 16.51
C TRP A 48 -20.67 13.65 17.96
N GLY A 49 -21.14 14.84 18.33
CA GLY A 49 -20.94 15.45 19.66
C GLY A 49 -22.01 15.14 20.72
N SER A 50 -23.11 14.45 20.38
CA SER A 50 -24.07 14.04 21.42
C SER A 50 -23.58 12.75 22.09
N PRO A 51 -23.56 12.67 23.44
CA PRO A 51 -23.15 11.45 24.16
C PRO A 51 -23.99 10.21 23.78
N ARG A 52 -25.20 10.41 23.24
CA ARG A 52 -26.15 9.39 22.80
C ARG A 52 -25.90 8.88 21.37
N LEU A 53 -25.24 9.67 20.51
CA LEU A 53 -24.80 9.30 19.15
C LEU A 53 -23.27 9.10 19.05
N ARG A 54 -22.63 8.69 20.14
CA ARG A 54 -21.24 8.19 20.18
C ARG A 54 -21.05 6.86 19.42
N GLY A 55 -21.89 6.63 18.42
CA GLY A 55 -21.79 5.53 17.48
C GLY A 55 -20.51 5.68 16.66
N ARG A 56 -19.77 4.58 16.58
CA ARG A 56 -18.63 4.46 15.67
C ARG A 56 -19.12 4.78 14.25
N ILE A 57 -18.36 5.57 13.50
CA ILE A 57 -18.66 5.86 12.09
C ILE A 57 -18.89 4.51 11.38
N PRO A 58 -20.04 4.32 10.70
CA PRO A 58 -20.33 3.07 10.03
C PRO A 58 -19.19 2.70 9.08
N ALA A 59 -18.69 1.46 9.20
CA ALA A 59 -17.59 0.99 8.37
C ALA A 59 -17.82 1.19 6.85
N PRO A 60 -19.04 1.00 6.29
CA PRO A 60 -19.30 1.28 4.88
C PRO A 60 -19.06 2.75 4.48
N LEU A 61 -19.38 3.70 5.37
CA LEU A 61 -19.19 5.13 5.11
C LEU A 61 -17.71 5.48 5.09
N VAL A 62 -16.93 4.99 6.06
CA VAL A 62 -15.47 5.17 6.08
C VAL A 62 -14.85 4.60 4.80
N ARG A 63 -15.25 3.39 4.39
CA ARG A 63 -14.74 2.76 3.17
C ARG A 63 -15.03 3.58 1.92
N ARG A 64 -16.26 4.09 1.81
CA ARG A 64 -16.70 4.92 0.69
C ARG A 64 -15.92 6.23 0.64
N TRP A 65 -15.77 6.87 1.79
CA TRP A 65 -15.06 8.14 1.94
C TRP A 65 -13.59 8.03 1.55
N CYS A 66 -12.88 7.03 2.08
CA CYS A 66 -11.48 6.79 1.72
C CYS A 66 -11.32 6.48 0.23
N ARG A 67 -12.25 5.74 -0.38
CA ARG A 67 -12.27 5.52 -1.83
C ARG A 67 -12.49 6.80 -2.61
N TRP A 68 -13.34 7.72 -2.13
CA TRP A 68 -13.53 9.03 -2.77
C TRP A 68 -12.27 9.90 -2.68
N ILE A 69 -11.58 9.93 -1.55
CA ILE A 69 -10.31 10.67 -1.40
C ILE A 69 -9.29 10.20 -2.46
N VAL A 70 -9.09 8.89 -2.59
CA VAL A 70 -8.13 8.34 -3.56
C VAL A 70 -8.57 8.62 -5.01
N ARG A 71 -9.87 8.52 -5.32
CA ARG A 71 -10.40 8.85 -6.65
C ARG A 71 -10.30 10.34 -6.98
N ALA A 72 -10.52 11.21 -6.00
CA ALA A 72 -10.37 12.66 -6.16
C ALA A 72 -8.92 13.06 -6.46
N ALA A 73 -7.95 12.29 -5.96
CA ALA A 73 -6.54 12.45 -6.32
C ALA A 73 -6.21 12.01 -7.77
N GLY A 74 -7.20 11.53 -8.54
CA GLY A 74 -7.03 11.07 -9.92
C GLY A 74 -6.63 9.60 -10.04
N VAL A 75 -6.75 8.80 -8.96
CA VAL A 75 -6.34 7.40 -8.93
C VAL A 75 -7.54 6.47 -9.06
N GLN A 76 -7.52 5.61 -10.08
CA GLN A 76 -8.52 4.54 -10.20
C GLN A 76 -8.24 3.45 -9.17
N VAL A 77 -9.22 3.14 -8.33
CA VAL A 77 -9.10 2.07 -7.31
C VAL A 77 -9.72 0.78 -7.84
N ARG A 78 -8.93 -0.29 -7.89
CA ARG A 78 -9.37 -1.67 -8.18
C ARG A 78 -9.07 -2.53 -6.96
N ILE A 79 -10.11 -3.14 -6.38
CA ILE A 79 -9.95 -4.02 -5.22
C ILE A 79 -10.39 -5.42 -5.65
N THR A 80 -9.50 -6.40 -5.49
CA THR A 80 -9.76 -7.83 -5.66
C THR A 80 -9.75 -8.52 -4.30
N GLY A 81 -10.56 -9.57 -4.15
CA GLY A 81 -10.79 -10.23 -2.87
C GLY A 81 -11.67 -9.44 -1.91
N ALA A 82 -11.86 -9.97 -0.71
CA ALA A 82 -12.67 -9.36 0.34
C ALA A 82 -11.98 -9.51 1.70
N ALA A 83 -11.99 -8.43 2.48
CA ALA A 83 -11.52 -8.52 3.86
C ALA A 83 -12.55 -9.23 4.74
N ALA A 84 -12.08 -9.93 5.77
CA ALA A 84 -12.97 -10.46 6.79
C ALA A 84 -13.86 -9.32 7.33
N PRO A 85 -15.20 -9.48 7.39
CA PRO A 85 -16.10 -8.36 7.67
C PRO A 85 -16.07 -7.92 9.14
N THR A 86 -15.75 -8.84 10.05
CA THR A 86 -15.84 -8.64 11.51
C THR A 86 -14.64 -9.30 12.23
N GLY A 87 -14.62 -9.20 13.56
CA GLY A 87 -13.64 -9.86 14.43
C GLY A 87 -12.27 -9.17 14.53
N PRO A 88 -11.39 -9.65 15.42
CA PRO A 88 -10.04 -9.15 15.53
C PRO A 88 -9.24 -9.46 14.26
N LEU A 89 -8.60 -8.45 13.68
CA LEU A 89 -7.85 -8.62 12.44
C LEU A 89 -6.61 -7.73 12.40
N LEU A 90 -5.44 -8.34 12.22
CA LEU A 90 -4.23 -7.62 11.85
C LEU A 90 -4.15 -7.56 10.31
N LEU A 91 -4.54 -6.41 9.75
CA LEU A 91 -4.47 -6.16 8.32
C LEU A 91 -3.08 -5.63 7.97
N VAL A 92 -2.32 -6.38 7.17
CA VAL A 92 -0.93 -6.06 6.84
C VAL A 92 -0.74 -5.82 5.36
N ALA A 93 0.05 -4.81 4.99
CA ALA A 93 0.34 -4.50 3.59
C ALA A 93 1.78 -4.05 3.38
N ASN A 94 2.27 -4.21 2.14
CA ASN A 94 3.47 -3.52 1.67
C ASN A 94 3.20 -2.00 1.60
N HIS A 95 4.24 -1.17 1.65
CA HIS A 95 4.09 0.27 1.74
C HIS A 95 4.86 0.98 0.62
N ILE A 96 4.13 1.71 -0.22
CA ILE A 96 4.65 2.44 -1.38
C ILE A 96 4.38 3.95 -1.24
N SER A 97 3.19 4.33 -0.80
CA SER A 97 2.70 5.71 -0.86
C SER A 97 1.90 6.10 0.37
N TRP A 98 1.73 7.40 0.58
CA TRP A 98 0.74 7.92 1.54
C TRP A 98 -0.70 7.53 1.15
N LEU A 99 -0.96 7.22 -0.12
CA LEU A 99 -2.24 6.69 -0.62
C LEU A 99 -2.60 5.31 -0.03
N ASP A 100 -1.62 4.56 0.47
CA ASP A 100 -1.84 3.21 1.00
C ASP A 100 -2.75 3.22 2.23
N ILE A 101 -2.66 4.28 3.05
CA ILE A 101 -3.46 4.44 4.27
C ILE A 101 -4.96 4.50 3.92
N PRO A 102 -5.45 5.44 3.09
CA PRO A 102 -6.85 5.45 2.69
C PRO A 102 -7.24 4.21 1.86
N LEU A 103 -6.34 3.61 1.08
CA LEU A 103 -6.65 2.35 0.37
C LEU A 103 -6.93 1.21 1.35
N LEU A 104 -6.12 1.06 2.40
CA LEU A 104 -6.32 0.02 3.41
C LEU A 104 -7.62 0.26 4.20
N ALA A 105 -7.91 1.51 4.55
CA ALA A 105 -9.18 1.88 5.18
C ALA A 105 -10.40 1.66 4.26
N ALA A 106 -10.22 1.75 2.94
CA ALA A 106 -11.23 1.43 1.93
C ALA A 106 -11.47 -0.09 1.78
N VAL A 107 -10.48 -0.92 2.09
CA VAL A 107 -10.63 -2.38 2.21
C VAL A 107 -11.42 -2.68 3.47
N ARG A 108 -10.86 -2.35 4.64
CA ARG A 108 -11.49 -2.54 5.95
C ARG A 108 -11.05 -1.43 6.90
N PRO A 109 -11.98 -0.66 7.47
CA PRO A 109 -11.64 0.35 8.47
C PRO A 109 -10.95 -0.30 9.66
N ALA A 110 -9.76 0.21 9.98
CA ALA A 110 -8.90 -0.32 11.03
C ALA A 110 -8.18 0.83 11.74
N ARG A 111 -7.76 0.61 12.98
CA ARG A 111 -6.85 1.55 13.65
C ARG A 111 -5.47 1.41 13.03
N MET A 112 -5.04 2.43 12.31
CA MET A 112 -3.75 2.39 11.61
C MET A 112 -2.60 2.62 12.60
N LEU A 113 -1.50 1.92 12.41
CA LEU A 113 -0.23 2.21 13.10
C LEU A 113 0.57 3.23 12.28
N ALA A 114 0.77 4.44 12.81
CA ALA A 114 1.45 5.52 12.11
C ALA A 114 2.58 6.14 12.94
N LYS A 115 3.51 6.84 12.28
CA LYS A 115 4.55 7.60 12.99
C LYS A 115 3.94 8.84 13.65
N THR A 116 4.49 9.26 14.79
CA THR A 116 3.99 10.42 15.55
C THR A 116 4.00 11.72 14.72
N GLU A 117 4.90 11.88 13.75
CA GLU A 117 4.98 13.05 12.89
C GLU A 117 3.72 13.22 12.03
N VAL A 118 3.04 12.12 11.66
CA VAL A 118 1.78 12.15 10.89
C VAL A 118 0.69 12.90 11.67
N ARG A 119 0.74 12.88 13.01
CA ARG A 119 -0.20 13.65 13.84
C ARG A 119 -0.06 15.16 13.63
N ARG A 120 1.14 15.64 13.26
CA ARG A 120 1.43 17.05 13.02
C ARG A 120 1.10 17.51 11.60
N TRP A 121 0.68 16.58 10.73
CA TRP A 121 0.33 16.96 9.37
C TRP A 121 -0.93 17.81 9.35
N PRO A 122 -0.93 18.95 8.63
CA PRO A 122 -2.11 19.78 8.52
C PRO A 122 -3.22 18.98 7.85
N VAL A 123 -4.46 19.19 8.31
CA VAL A 123 -5.69 18.53 7.79
C VAL A 123 -5.76 17.02 8.08
N ALA A 124 -4.78 16.23 7.65
CA ALA A 124 -4.78 14.77 7.82
C ALA A 124 -4.54 14.33 9.27
N GLY A 125 -3.71 15.04 10.04
CA GLY A 125 -3.39 14.72 11.43
C GLY A 125 -4.61 14.68 12.36
N PRO A 126 -5.47 15.73 12.38
CA PRO A 126 -6.71 15.74 13.17
C PRO A 126 -7.67 14.60 12.82
N LEU A 127 -7.82 14.27 11.54
CA LEU A 127 -8.64 13.14 11.08
C LEU A 127 -8.06 11.80 11.53
N ALA A 128 -6.76 11.60 11.39
CA ALA A 128 -6.06 10.41 11.87
C ALA A 128 -6.22 10.24 13.38
N ALA A 129 -6.07 11.31 14.17
CA ALA A 129 -6.26 11.28 15.61
C ALA A 129 -7.69 10.90 16.00
N ARG A 130 -8.70 11.50 15.35
CA ARG A 130 -10.11 11.14 15.56
C ARG A 130 -10.46 9.72 15.11
N GLY A 131 -9.80 9.22 14.06
CA GLY A 131 -9.91 7.85 13.59
C GLY A 131 -9.29 6.79 14.51
N GLY A 132 -8.63 7.20 15.60
CA GLY A 132 -8.02 6.29 16.57
C GLY A 132 -6.71 5.67 16.09
N VAL A 133 -5.96 6.38 15.25
CA VAL A 133 -4.61 5.97 14.81
C VAL A 133 -3.70 5.76 16.03
N LEU A 134 -2.97 4.64 16.01
CA LEU A 134 -1.96 4.30 17.00
C LEU A 134 -0.65 4.97 16.58
N PHE A 135 -0.35 6.13 17.17
CA PHE A 135 0.90 6.85 16.92
C PHE A 135 2.05 6.20 17.69
N ILE A 136 3.17 5.97 16.99
CA ILE A 136 4.38 5.40 17.56
C ILE A 136 5.61 6.24 17.23
N ASP A 137 6.51 6.33 18.21
CA ASP A 137 7.87 6.84 18.03
C ASP A 137 8.77 5.67 17.60
N ARG A 138 9.06 5.60 16.30
CA ARG A 138 9.88 4.52 15.73
C ARG A 138 11.38 4.71 15.98
N ASP A 139 11.78 5.89 16.45
CA ASP A 139 13.18 6.22 16.72
C ASP A 139 13.61 5.69 18.10
N ARG A 140 12.64 5.27 18.92
CA ARG A 140 12.86 4.63 20.22
C ARG A 140 12.63 3.12 20.14
N LEU A 141 13.70 2.36 19.89
CA LEU A 141 13.71 0.89 19.98
C LEU A 141 13.11 0.36 21.29
N ARG A 142 13.28 1.11 22.40
CA ARG A 142 12.70 0.79 23.72
C ARG A 142 11.17 0.82 23.77
N ALA A 143 10.51 1.55 22.88
CA ALA A 143 9.04 1.66 22.83
C ALA A 143 8.36 0.53 22.03
N LEU A 144 9.15 -0.41 21.48
CA LEU A 144 8.64 -1.50 20.67
C LEU A 144 7.75 -2.49 21.46
N PRO A 145 8.09 -2.93 22.69
CA PRO A 145 7.22 -3.79 23.49
C PRO A 145 5.86 -3.13 23.77
N ASP A 146 5.85 -1.86 24.16
CA ASP A 146 4.61 -1.10 24.42
C ASP A 146 3.74 -0.99 23.16
N THR A 147 4.38 -0.81 22.00
CA THR A 147 3.68 -0.81 20.71
C THR A 147 3.00 -2.14 20.44
N VAL A 148 3.70 -3.26 20.68
CA VAL A 148 3.16 -4.62 20.52
C VAL A 148 1.99 -4.85 21.48
N ALA A 149 2.15 -4.50 22.75
CA ALA A 149 1.09 -4.62 23.75
C ALA A 149 -0.16 -3.83 23.36
N ARG A 150 0.00 -2.58 22.93
CA ARG A 150 -1.12 -1.72 22.49
C ARG A 150 -1.84 -2.25 21.25
N ILE A 151 -1.11 -2.84 20.30
CA ILE A 151 -1.72 -3.50 19.14
C ILE A 151 -2.52 -4.72 19.62
N ALA A 152 -1.93 -5.54 20.49
CA ALA A 152 -2.56 -6.74 21.02
C ALA A 152 -3.85 -6.41 21.80
N GLU A 153 -3.85 -5.35 22.61
CA GLU A 153 -5.06 -4.85 23.29
C GLU A 153 -6.17 -4.46 22.31
N VAL A 154 -5.85 -3.71 21.26
CA VAL A 154 -6.84 -3.33 20.24
C VAL A 154 -7.42 -4.55 19.53
N LEU A 155 -6.59 -5.56 19.27
CA LEU A 155 -7.02 -6.83 18.71
C LEU A 155 -7.90 -7.61 19.69
N ARG A 156 -7.51 -7.74 20.97
CA ARG A 156 -8.32 -8.41 22.00
C ARG A 156 -9.69 -7.76 22.20
N ASP A 157 -9.80 -6.45 22.00
CA ASP A 157 -11.08 -5.71 21.96
C ASP A 157 -11.96 -6.06 20.73
N GLY A 158 -11.57 -7.03 19.90
CA GLY A 158 -12.30 -7.48 18.71
C GLY A 158 -12.21 -6.50 17.53
N ARG A 159 -11.24 -5.57 17.53
CA ARG A 159 -11.10 -4.55 16.49
C ARG A 159 -10.01 -4.91 15.48
N ALA A 160 -10.06 -4.27 14.31
CA ALA A 160 -9.02 -4.39 13.30
C ALA A 160 -7.90 -3.36 13.52
N VAL A 161 -6.66 -3.78 13.27
CA VAL A 161 -5.45 -2.93 13.26
C VAL A 161 -4.80 -3.01 11.88
N GLY A 162 -4.52 -1.86 11.27
CA GLY A 162 -3.85 -1.77 9.97
C GLY A 162 -2.38 -1.40 10.13
N VAL A 163 -1.49 -2.20 9.55
CA VAL A 163 -0.03 -2.03 9.72
C VAL A 163 0.69 -2.19 8.39
N PHE A 164 1.77 -1.42 8.24
CA PHE A 164 2.75 -1.57 7.16
C PHE A 164 4.05 -2.14 7.75
N PRO A 165 4.24 -3.48 7.77
CA PRO A 165 5.30 -4.10 8.57
C PRO A 165 6.71 -3.84 8.03
N GLU A 166 6.86 -3.25 6.84
CA GLU A 166 8.16 -2.84 6.28
C GLU A 166 8.82 -1.73 7.12
N GLY A 167 8.01 -0.91 7.80
CA GLY A 167 8.49 0.19 8.64
C GLY A 167 8.94 1.45 7.88
N SER A 168 9.03 1.38 6.55
CA SER A 168 9.29 2.47 5.61
C SER A 168 8.44 2.23 4.35
N THR A 169 8.25 3.28 3.57
CA THR A 169 7.79 3.19 2.18
C THR A 169 8.93 2.74 1.26
N TRP A 170 8.57 2.05 0.19
CA TRP A 170 9.42 1.59 -0.91
C TRP A 170 8.89 2.07 -2.24
N CYS A 171 9.66 1.93 -3.33
CA CYS A 171 9.23 2.45 -4.62
C CYS A 171 8.20 1.58 -5.35
N GLY A 172 7.96 0.35 -4.88
CA GLY A 172 7.06 -0.62 -5.52
C GLY A 172 7.74 -1.52 -6.57
N ARG A 173 8.96 -1.19 -7.02
CA ARG A 173 9.81 -2.13 -7.80
C ARG A 173 10.60 -3.09 -6.91
N SER A 174 10.94 -2.62 -5.71
CA SER A 174 11.46 -3.42 -4.62
C SER A 174 10.60 -3.21 -3.39
N GLN A 175 10.75 -4.08 -2.40
CA GLN A 175 9.98 -4.04 -1.17
C GLN A 175 10.81 -4.52 0.01
N GLY A 176 10.38 -4.14 1.21
CA GLY A 176 11.06 -4.49 2.45
C GLY A 176 10.80 -5.94 2.88
N VAL A 177 11.41 -6.32 4.00
CA VAL A 177 11.00 -7.52 4.75
C VAL A 177 10.01 -7.10 5.81
N PHE A 178 8.95 -7.88 5.96
CA PHE A 178 7.96 -7.64 7.00
C PHE A 178 8.58 -7.85 8.38
N ARG A 179 8.53 -6.81 9.21
CA ARG A 179 9.08 -6.84 10.57
C ARG A 179 8.18 -7.66 11.47
N ARG A 180 8.81 -8.59 12.19
CA ARG A 180 8.15 -9.62 12.99
C ARG A 180 7.41 -9.09 14.23
N ALA A 181 7.80 -7.91 14.73
CA ALA A 181 7.29 -7.39 16.00
C ALA A 181 5.76 -7.26 16.01
N VAL A 182 5.17 -6.72 14.95
CA VAL A 182 3.71 -6.52 14.88
C VAL A 182 2.92 -7.84 14.75
N PHE A 183 3.56 -8.89 14.23
CA PHE A 183 2.98 -10.23 14.18
C PHE A 183 2.99 -10.91 15.56
N GLN A 184 3.90 -10.51 16.46
CA GLN A 184 3.81 -10.94 17.87
C GLN A 184 2.50 -10.48 18.49
N ALA A 185 2.04 -9.25 18.21
CA ALA A 185 0.79 -8.75 18.73
C ALA A 185 -0.43 -9.57 18.26
N ALA A 186 -0.39 -10.10 17.02
CA ALA A 186 -1.43 -11.00 16.52
C ALA A 186 -1.41 -12.34 17.26
N LEU A 187 -0.22 -12.91 17.50
CA LEU A 187 -0.08 -14.14 18.29
C LEU A 187 -0.56 -13.94 19.73
N ASP A 188 -0.12 -12.88 20.39
CA ASP A 188 -0.48 -12.56 21.78
C ASP A 188 -1.98 -12.32 21.96
N ALA A 189 -2.67 -11.86 20.91
CA ALA A 189 -4.10 -11.60 20.90
C ALA A 189 -4.94 -12.78 20.37
N GLY A 190 -4.31 -13.84 19.84
CA GLY A 190 -5.03 -14.90 19.13
C GLY A 190 -5.80 -14.38 17.90
N ALA A 191 -5.28 -13.35 17.23
CA ALA A 191 -5.96 -12.66 16.15
C ALA A 191 -5.55 -13.19 14.77
N ALA A 192 -6.50 -13.16 13.82
CA ALA A 192 -6.21 -13.50 12.44
C ALA A 192 -5.37 -12.42 11.76
N VAL A 193 -4.56 -12.81 10.77
CA VAL A 193 -3.76 -11.89 9.96
C VAL A 193 -4.29 -11.93 8.53
N GLN A 194 -4.52 -10.77 7.92
CA GLN A 194 -4.92 -10.70 6.52
C GLN A 194 -3.93 -9.85 5.71
N PRO A 195 -3.20 -10.46 4.76
CA PRO A 195 -2.34 -9.74 3.85
C PRO A 195 -3.14 -8.96 2.80
N VAL A 196 -2.66 -7.77 2.45
CA VAL A 196 -3.15 -6.96 1.33
C VAL A 196 -1.96 -6.53 0.51
N HIS A 197 -1.98 -6.84 -0.78
CA HIS A 197 -0.91 -6.46 -1.69
C HIS A 197 -1.30 -5.21 -2.47
N LEU A 198 -0.50 -4.15 -2.33
CA LEU A 198 -0.69 -2.88 -2.98
C LEU A 198 0.26 -2.76 -4.17
N ARG A 199 -0.30 -2.47 -5.35
CA ARG A 199 0.45 -2.21 -6.58
C ARG A 199 -0.11 -0.99 -7.28
N TYR A 200 0.78 -0.19 -7.86
CA TYR A 200 0.40 0.97 -8.67
C TYR A 200 0.85 0.77 -10.10
N ARG A 201 0.05 1.20 -11.07
CA ARG A 201 0.39 1.14 -12.50
C ARG A 201 -0.28 2.26 -13.27
N ILE A 202 0.20 2.51 -14.48
CA ILE A 202 -0.54 3.33 -15.43
C ILE A 202 -1.55 2.42 -16.16
N ALA A 203 -2.75 2.93 -16.45
CA ALA A 203 -3.78 2.20 -17.17
C ALA A 203 -3.23 1.71 -18.52
N GLY A 204 -3.32 0.40 -18.77
CA GLY A 204 -2.76 -0.25 -19.96
C GLY A 204 -1.23 -0.41 -19.97
N GLY A 205 -0.53 0.01 -18.91
CA GLY A 205 0.93 -0.04 -18.80
C GLY A 205 1.43 -0.90 -17.64
N PRO A 206 2.78 -1.02 -17.51
CA PRO A 206 3.42 -1.78 -16.44
C PRO A 206 3.26 -1.10 -15.07
N THR A 207 3.78 -1.78 -14.02
CA THR A 207 3.87 -1.22 -12.67
C THR A 207 4.55 0.15 -12.71
N SER A 208 4.00 1.11 -11.98
CA SER A 208 4.46 2.49 -11.95
C SER A 208 4.91 2.89 -10.57
N THR A 209 6.04 3.58 -10.52
CA THR A 209 6.62 4.13 -9.29
C THR A 209 6.20 5.57 -9.02
N ALA A 210 5.38 6.16 -9.90
CA ALA A 210 4.96 7.54 -9.80
C ALA A 210 4.36 7.96 -8.44
N PRO A 211 3.52 7.15 -7.75
CA PRO A 211 2.97 7.54 -6.46
C PRO A 211 3.90 7.22 -5.28
N ALA A 212 5.07 6.62 -5.51
CA ALA A 212 5.99 6.26 -4.45
C ALA A 212 6.40 7.50 -3.64
N PHE A 213 6.37 7.38 -2.31
CA PHE A 213 6.80 8.44 -1.39
C PHE A 213 8.01 7.93 -0.62
N VAL A 214 9.23 8.18 -1.10
CA VAL A 214 10.46 7.48 -0.66
C VAL A 214 11.61 8.42 -0.35
N GLY A 215 12.49 8.03 0.58
CA GLY A 215 13.72 8.76 0.87
C GLY A 215 13.47 10.19 1.34
N ASP A 216 14.09 11.14 0.64
CA ASP A 216 14.02 12.58 0.86
C ASP A 216 12.86 13.28 0.11
N ASP A 217 11.89 12.51 -0.41
CA ASP A 217 10.69 13.08 -1.03
C ASP A 217 9.92 13.95 -0.05
N THR A 218 9.49 15.13 -0.49
CA THR A 218 8.61 15.97 0.31
C THR A 218 7.16 15.60 0.05
N LEU A 219 6.32 15.66 1.09
CA LEU A 219 4.90 15.35 0.93
C LEU A 219 4.23 16.24 -0.16
N PRO A 220 4.46 17.57 -0.23
CA PRO A 220 3.89 18.39 -1.29
C PRO A 220 4.33 17.96 -2.70
N ALA A 221 5.62 17.61 -2.89
CA ALA A 221 6.11 17.13 -4.18
C ALA A 221 5.45 15.80 -4.60
N SER A 222 5.31 14.87 -3.65
CA SER A 222 4.62 13.60 -3.88
C SER A 222 3.13 13.80 -4.19
N VAL A 223 2.44 14.64 -3.43
CA VAL A 223 1.03 14.98 -3.67
C VAL A 223 0.86 15.58 -5.06
N TRP A 224 1.66 16.58 -5.41
CA TRP A 224 1.61 17.22 -6.72
C TRP A 224 1.84 16.24 -7.88
N ARG A 225 2.80 15.33 -7.71
CA ARG A 225 3.10 14.27 -8.68
C ARG A 225 1.91 13.33 -8.87
N VAL A 226 1.27 12.90 -7.78
CA VAL A 226 0.07 12.04 -7.83
C VAL A 226 -1.08 12.75 -8.54
N VAL A 227 -1.44 13.97 -8.12
CA VAL A 227 -2.61 14.66 -8.70
C VAL A 227 -2.39 15.05 -10.16
N SER A 228 -1.13 15.26 -10.56
CA SER A 228 -0.74 15.54 -11.95
C SER A 228 -0.68 14.30 -12.84
N ALA A 229 -0.60 13.09 -12.27
CA ALA A 229 -0.45 11.86 -13.04
C ALA A 229 -1.71 11.53 -13.85
N ARG A 230 -1.52 11.08 -15.09
CA ARG A 230 -2.61 10.55 -15.93
C ARG A 230 -2.70 9.03 -15.81
N GLY A 231 -3.92 8.52 -15.71
CA GLY A 231 -4.20 7.08 -15.79
C GLY A 231 -3.65 6.25 -14.63
N LEU A 232 -3.36 6.83 -13.47
CA LEU A 232 -2.83 6.08 -12.34
C LEU A 232 -3.91 5.13 -11.79
N VAL A 233 -3.56 3.86 -11.62
CA VAL A 233 -4.42 2.81 -11.06
C VAL A 233 -3.73 2.25 -9.81
N ALA A 234 -4.49 2.14 -8.72
CA ALA A 234 -4.11 1.39 -7.52
C ALA A 234 -4.84 0.05 -7.54
N ASP A 235 -4.09 -1.03 -7.73
CA ASP A 235 -4.58 -2.38 -7.56
C ASP A 235 -4.34 -2.81 -6.10
N VAL A 236 -5.42 -3.23 -5.45
CA VAL A 236 -5.45 -3.66 -4.06
C VAL A 236 -5.93 -5.09 -4.02
N ASP A 237 -5.01 -6.01 -3.75
CA ASP A 237 -5.27 -7.44 -3.82
C ASP A 237 -5.32 -8.03 -2.41
N VAL A 238 -6.54 -8.25 -1.92
CA VAL A 238 -6.81 -8.76 -0.58
C VAL A 238 -6.66 -10.27 -0.58
N GLN A 239 -5.66 -10.77 0.13
CA GLN A 239 -5.36 -12.19 0.21
C GLN A 239 -6.27 -12.90 1.23
N ASP A 240 -6.20 -14.24 1.20
CA ASP A 240 -6.87 -15.09 2.17
C ASP A 240 -6.41 -14.80 3.60
N VAL A 241 -7.34 -14.99 4.52
CA VAL A 241 -7.10 -14.80 5.95
C VAL A 241 -6.22 -15.94 6.46
N ILE A 242 -5.12 -15.59 7.14
CA ILE A 242 -4.32 -16.53 7.91
C ILE A 242 -4.98 -16.67 9.28
N PRO A 243 -5.53 -17.86 9.62
CA PRO A 243 -6.27 -18.02 10.86
C PRO A 243 -5.33 -17.99 12.09
N PRO A 244 -5.85 -17.67 13.28
CA PRO A 244 -5.09 -17.75 14.52
C PRO A 244 -4.49 -19.15 14.70
N GLY A 245 -3.25 -19.23 15.18
CA GLY A 245 -2.57 -20.52 15.43
C GLY A 245 -2.06 -21.25 14.19
N ALA A 246 -2.29 -20.76 12.97
CA ALA A 246 -1.78 -21.39 11.74
C ALA A 246 -0.25 -21.44 11.67
N HIS A 247 0.43 -20.55 12.39
CA HIS A 247 1.89 -20.48 12.46
C HIS A 247 2.35 -20.42 13.92
N PRO A 248 3.40 -21.18 14.30
CA PRO A 248 3.83 -21.28 15.69
C PRO A 248 4.57 -20.04 16.19
N ASP A 249 5.07 -19.18 15.30
CA ASP A 249 5.93 -18.07 15.67
C ASP A 249 5.80 -16.86 14.73
N ARG A 250 6.23 -15.69 15.23
CA ARG A 250 6.13 -14.42 14.50
C ARG A 250 6.94 -14.35 13.21
N ARG A 251 7.98 -15.18 13.05
CA ARG A 251 8.81 -15.25 11.83
C ARG A 251 8.09 -16.04 10.75
N SER A 252 7.55 -17.22 11.07
CA SER A 252 6.77 -18.01 10.11
C SER A 252 5.50 -17.28 9.68
N LEU A 253 4.79 -16.65 10.63
CA LEU A 253 3.61 -15.82 10.34
C LEU A 253 3.94 -14.61 9.44
N ALA A 254 5.01 -13.87 9.74
CA ALA A 254 5.41 -12.73 8.92
C ALA A 254 5.81 -13.14 7.49
N ARG A 255 6.44 -14.32 7.34
CA ARG A 255 6.83 -14.86 6.03
C ARG A 255 5.61 -15.27 5.20
N ALA A 256 4.64 -15.93 5.82
CA ALA A 256 3.40 -16.33 5.16
C ALA A 256 2.57 -15.12 4.72
N ALA A 257 2.59 -14.04 5.52
CA ALA A 257 1.87 -12.81 5.21
C ALA A 257 2.61 -11.88 4.22
N GLN A 258 3.88 -12.16 3.91
CA GLN A 258 4.69 -11.28 3.07
C GLN A 258 4.38 -11.50 1.58
N PRO A 259 4.12 -10.44 0.80
CA PRO A 259 3.98 -10.57 -0.65
C PRO A 259 5.21 -11.22 -1.28
N ALA A 260 4.98 -12.02 -2.32
CA ALA A 260 6.06 -12.46 -3.20
C ALA A 260 6.86 -11.24 -3.68
N ARG A 261 8.19 -11.33 -3.64
CA ARG A 261 9.04 -10.25 -4.14
C ARG A 261 8.78 -10.06 -5.63
N PRO A 262 8.59 -8.82 -6.11
CA PRO A 262 8.68 -8.56 -7.53
C PRO A 262 9.99 -9.15 -8.06
N ALA A 263 9.96 -9.78 -9.24
CA ALA A 263 11.19 -10.22 -9.90
C ALA A 263 12.13 -9.01 -9.96
N GLN A 264 13.31 -9.11 -9.35
CA GLN A 264 14.28 -8.02 -9.41
C GLN A 264 14.63 -7.82 -10.90
N PRO A 265 14.63 -6.59 -11.43
CA PRO A 265 15.39 -6.35 -12.64
C PRO A 265 16.85 -6.76 -12.37
N ALA A 266 17.55 -7.33 -13.35
CA ALA A 266 18.90 -7.90 -13.23
C ALA A 266 20.00 -6.94 -12.72
N TRP A 267 19.63 -5.73 -12.33
CA TRP A 267 20.50 -4.69 -11.79
C TRP A 267 20.35 -4.66 -10.26
N THR A 268 21.35 -5.18 -9.56
CA THR A 268 21.45 -5.01 -8.11
C THR A 268 21.60 -3.52 -7.77
N HIS A 269 21.00 -3.08 -6.66
CA HIS A 269 21.12 -1.70 -6.15
C HIS A 269 22.58 -1.21 -6.02
N ALA A 270 23.55 -2.14 -5.95
CA ALA A 270 24.97 -1.83 -5.99
C ALA A 270 25.36 -0.97 -7.21
N ALA A 271 24.73 -1.17 -8.38
CA ALA A 271 25.06 -0.43 -9.61
C ALA A 271 24.58 1.04 -9.62
N LEU A 272 23.60 1.40 -8.78
CA LEU A 272 23.07 2.78 -8.71
C LEU A 272 23.85 3.65 -7.71
N VAL A 273 24.54 3.04 -6.74
CA VAL A 273 25.31 3.74 -5.71
C VAL A 273 26.77 3.96 -6.14
N THR A 274 27.29 3.18 -7.11
CA THR A 274 28.72 3.20 -7.48
C THR A 274 29.06 3.96 -8.75
N ARG A 275 28.13 4.65 -9.44
CA ARG A 275 28.55 5.56 -10.52
C ARG A 275 29.13 6.84 -9.92
N PRO A 276 30.44 7.12 -10.06
CA PRO A 276 30.97 8.42 -9.73
C PRO A 276 30.31 9.44 -10.66
N TYR A 277 29.81 10.53 -10.09
CA TYR A 277 29.34 11.67 -10.86
C TYR A 277 30.56 12.32 -11.52
N ASP A 278 30.74 12.10 -12.82
CA ASP A 278 31.65 12.90 -13.66
C ASP A 278 30.88 14.16 -14.08
N GLY A 279 31.13 15.27 -13.38
CA GLY A 279 30.45 16.56 -13.54
C GLY A 279 30.69 17.28 -14.86
N THR A 280 31.27 16.61 -15.86
CA THR A 280 31.65 17.20 -17.14
C THR A 280 30.67 16.90 -18.29
N LYS A 281 29.64 16.06 -18.10
CA LYS A 281 28.74 15.66 -19.19
C LYS A 281 27.30 16.11 -18.99
N ASN A 282 26.86 17.00 -19.89
CA ASN A 282 25.49 17.48 -20.04
C ASN A 282 24.52 16.30 -20.34
N PRO A 283 23.40 16.12 -19.62
CA PRO A 283 22.50 14.96 -19.78
C PRO A 283 21.75 14.87 -21.12
N ALA A 284 21.98 15.79 -22.07
CA ALA A 284 21.25 15.87 -23.34
C ALA A 284 21.84 15.04 -24.49
N THR A 285 22.97 14.34 -24.31
CA THR A 285 23.71 13.71 -25.44
C THR A 285 24.10 12.25 -25.26
N VAL A 286 23.52 11.51 -24.31
CA VAL A 286 23.75 10.04 -24.25
C VAL A 286 22.73 9.35 -25.18
N PRO A 287 23.15 8.69 -26.28
CA PRO A 287 22.22 7.91 -27.10
C PRO A 287 21.74 6.68 -26.32
N ALA A 288 20.47 6.34 -26.46
CA ALA A 288 19.94 5.08 -25.95
C ALA A 288 20.64 3.89 -26.64
N PRO A 289 20.99 2.81 -25.91
CA PRO A 289 21.54 1.62 -26.55
C PRO A 289 20.47 0.96 -27.42
N ALA A 290 20.86 0.52 -28.61
CA ALA A 290 20.01 -0.20 -29.55
C ALA A 290 19.51 -1.51 -28.91
N VAL A 291 18.19 -1.67 -28.84
CA VAL A 291 17.56 -2.94 -28.51
C VAL A 291 17.59 -3.81 -29.77
N THR A 292 18.49 -4.80 -29.80
CA THR A 292 18.46 -5.84 -30.82
C THR A 292 17.25 -6.73 -30.56
N VAL A 293 16.21 -6.60 -31.39
CA VAL A 293 15.08 -7.52 -31.40
C VAL A 293 15.57 -8.85 -31.98
N GLY A 294 15.69 -9.86 -31.12
CA GLY A 294 15.92 -11.24 -31.56
C GLY A 294 14.72 -11.74 -32.37
N SER A 295 15.01 -12.27 -33.55
CA SER A 295 14.05 -12.74 -34.55
C SER A 295 13.01 -13.71 -33.99
N MET A 296 11.74 -13.45 -34.35
CA MET A 296 10.64 -14.41 -34.25
C MET A 296 10.92 -15.61 -35.16
N GLU A 297 11.06 -16.80 -34.57
CA GLU A 297 10.94 -18.04 -35.33
C GLU A 297 9.50 -18.55 -35.22
N VAL A 298 8.84 -18.53 -36.37
CA VAL A 298 7.45 -18.95 -36.59
C VAL A 298 7.42 -20.47 -36.73
N ILE A 299 6.88 -21.18 -35.74
CA ILE A 299 6.52 -22.59 -35.92
C ILE A 299 5.06 -22.63 -36.39
N LYS A 300 4.90 -22.96 -37.68
CA LYS A 300 3.61 -23.17 -38.35
C LYS A 300 2.90 -24.41 -37.78
N ARG A 301 1.59 -24.26 -37.55
CA ARG A 301 0.61 -25.33 -37.39
C ARG A 301 0.53 -26.21 -38.64
N THR A 302 0.37 -27.50 -38.44
CA THR A 302 -0.38 -28.39 -39.34
C THR A 302 -1.40 -29.17 -38.52
N ASP A 303 -2.67 -28.97 -38.86
CA ASP A 303 -3.83 -29.68 -38.33
C ASP A 303 -3.90 -31.12 -38.83
N ALA A 304 -4.48 -32.04 -38.04
CA ALA A 304 -5.48 -33.01 -38.53
C ALA A 304 -6.08 -33.89 -37.40
N ALA A 305 -7.40 -34.09 -37.53
CA ALA A 305 -8.27 -35.15 -36.98
C ALA A 305 -8.53 -35.17 -35.46
N ALA A 306 -9.70 -34.76 -34.95
CA ALA A 306 -11.04 -35.33 -35.13
C ALA A 306 -11.18 -36.79 -34.65
N ALA A 307 -11.61 -36.97 -33.40
CA ALA A 307 -12.45 -38.09 -32.99
C ALA A 307 -13.30 -37.68 -31.77
N ARG A 308 -14.61 -37.68 -31.98
CA ARG A 308 -15.65 -37.49 -30.97
C ARG A 308 -15.71 -38.73 -30.09
N ALA A 309 -15.87 -38.54 -28.78
CA ALA A 309 -16.47 -39.55 -27.91
C ALA A 309 -17.45 -38.85 -26.97
N THR A 310 -18.72 -38.85 -27.38
CA THR A 310 -19.88 -38.61 -26.54
C THR A 310 -20.41 -39.98 -26.09
N SER A 311 -20.40 -40.27 -24.79
CA SER A 311 -21.40 -41.15 -24.20
C SER A 311 -21.58 -40.83 -22.72
N SER A 312 -22.82 -40.42 -22.43
CA SER A 312 -23.46 -40.36 -21.12
C SER A 312 -23.50 -41.76 -20.46
N PRO A 313 -23.78 -41.83 -19.15
CA PRO A 313 -24.98 -42.58 -18.81
C PRO A 313 -25.86 -41.85 -17.79
N ALA A 314 -27.17 -41.95 -18.03
CA ALA A 314 -28.22 -41.73 -17.06
C ALA A 314 -28.83 -43.08 -16.65
N ALA A 315 -29.14 -43.18 -15.36
CA ALA A 315 -30.29 -43.85 -14.74
C ALA A 315 -30.36 -45.40 -14.61
N ASP A 316 -30.69 -45.75 -13.36
CA ASP A 316 -31.56 -46.83 -12.85
C ASP A 316 -31.04 -48.28 -12.78
N ALA A 317 -30.58 -48.66 -11.58
CA ALA A 317 -31.10 -49.77 -10.75
C ALA A 317 -30.58 -49.66 -9.31
#